data_AF-A0AAE4EHT0-F1
#
_entry.id   AF-A0AAE4EHT0-F1
#
_cell.length_a   1.000
_cell.length_b   1.000
_cell.length_c   1.000
_cell.angle_alpha   90.00
_cell.angle_beta   90.00
_cell.angle_gamma   90.00
#
_symmetry.space_group_name_H-M   'P 1'
#
loop_
_entity.id
_entity.type
_entity.pdbx_description
1 polymer ?
#
loop_
_entity_poly.entity_id
_entity_poly.type
_entity_poly.pdbx_seq_one_letter_code
_entity_poly.pdbx_strand_id
1 'polypeptide(L)'
;MLAGTAAGVLAPAVGAADAAFAAGLTRQITIYAEALPGGLYGYGLEPGKATIPGPLLEVYEGDTLEIELVNRTDKRLSIHPHGVIYDTASDGAPLNASFNNPGETRKYTWRTRARYDAGGGFWMPGSAGYWHYHDHAMGTDHGTAGLARGLYGGLIVRKRGDLLPSKQYTVVFNEMLINHAMAPDTPMFEARLGERVEWVCIGYGSLPHTFHLHGHRWADTRTGMLSSAADNVAIVDNKNLDPGSSFGFQVIAGEGSGPGAWMYHCHVQTHSDGGMVGLFLVRNPDGSLPDGAQDAIDRFKEHGHTGHGLSPDAGTHS
;
A
#
# COMPACT_ATOMS: atom_id res chain seq x y z
N MET A 1 36.56 -18.69 -65.62
CA MET A 1 35.37 -18.69 -64.75
C MET A 1 35.85 -18.51 -63.32
N LEU A 2 35.45 -17.43 -62.65
CA LEU A 2 35.30 -17.30 -61.19
C LEU A 2 34.85 -15.86 -60.91
N ALA A 3 33.54 -15.71 -60.74
CA ALA A 3 32.88 -14.53 -60.20
C ALA A 3 33.05 -14.51 -58.67
N GLY A 4 33.33 -13.36 -58.08
CA GLY A 4 32.44 -12.72 -57.10
C GLY A 4 32.98 -12.96 -55.67
N THR A 5 32.70 -12.20 -54.62
CA THR A 5 31.98 -10.93 -54.36
C THR A 5 32.30 -10.64 -52.88
N ALA A 6 32.34 -9.37 -52.47
CA ALA A 6 32.65 -8.95 -51.10
C ALA A 6 31.67 -9.53 -50.07
N ALA A 7 32.20 -10.00 -48.94
CA ALA A 7 31.41 -10.36 -47.75
C ALA A 7 31.50 -9.22 -46.73
N GLY A 8 30.39 -8.52 -46.52
CA GLY A 8 30.21 -7.57 -45.43
C GLY A 8 30.07 -8.29 -44.10
N VAL A 9 30.60 -7.67 -43.04
CA VAL A 9 30.39 -8.09 -41.66
C VAL A 9 29.00 -7.64 -41.22
N LEU A 10 28.05 -8.57 -41.20
CA LEU A 10 26.76 -8.42 -40.55
C LEU A 10 26.97 -8.55 -39.03
N ALA A 11 26.57 -7.52 -38.29
CA ALA A 11 26.37 -7.61 -36.84
C ALA A 11 25.32 -8.70 -36.52
N PRO A 12 25.41 -9.38 -35.36
CA PRO A 12 24.37 -10.32 -34.99
C PRO A 12 23.06 -9.58 -34.77
N ALA A 13 22.01 -10.09 -35.40
CA ALA A 13 20.65 -9.64 -35.24
C ALA A 13 20.22 -9.70 -33.77
N VAL A 14 19.62 -8.61 -33.29
CA VAL A 14 18.84 -8.59 -32.07
C VAL A 14 17.63 -9.49 -32.31
N GLY A 15 17.73 -10.74 -31.85
CA GLY A 15 16.67 -11.74 -31.94
C GLY A 15 15.54 -11.41 -30.99
N ALA A 16 14.39 -11.08 -31.57
CA ALA A 16 13.14 -10.78 -30.91
C ALA A 16 12.58 -11.99 -30.14
N ALA A 17 12.03 -11.70 -28.96
CA ALA A 17 10.63 -12.00 -28.68
C ALA A 17 10.18 -11.06 -27.56
N ASP A 18 9.41 -10.05 -27.93
CA ASP A 18 8.44 -9.43 -27.04
C ASP A 18 7.71 -10.57 -26.32
N ALA A 19 8.03 -10.78 -25.04
CA ALA A 19 7.20 -11.56 -24.14
C ALA A 19 5.90 -10.77 -24.05
N ALA A 20 4.97 -11.09 -24.96
CA ALA A 20 3.75 -10.36 -25.17
C ALA A 20 3.08 -10.16 -23.80
N PHE A 21 2.99 -8.89 -23.38
CA PHE A 21 2.00 -8.48 -22.40
C PHE A 21 0.68 -9.09 -22.88
N ALA A 22 0.17 -10.12 -22.21
CA ALA A 22 -1.17 -10.61 -22.51
C ALA A 22 -2.09 -9.39 -22.49
N ALA A 23 -2.75 -9.08 -23.60
CA ALA A 23 -3.35 -7.77 -23.85
C ALA A 23 -4.32 -7.39 -22.73
N GLY A 24 -3.82 -6.65 -21.74
CA GLY A 24 -4.63 -6.08 -20.68
C GLY A 24 -5.21 -4.75 -21.14
N LEU A 25 -5.99 -4.14 -20.26
CA LEU A 25 -6.63 -2.87 -20.54
C LEU A 25 -5.65 -1.73 -20.27
N THR A 26 -5.62 -0.73 -21.16
CA THR A 26 -5.04 0.57 -20.83
C THR A 26 -6.10 1.41 -20.15
N ARG A 27 -5.84 1.83 -18.91
CA ARG A 27 -6.70 2.70 -18.10
C ARG A 27 -6.02 4.05 -17.97
N GLN A 28 -6.76 5.12 -18.27
CA GLN A 28 -6.31 6.49 -18.05
C GLN A 28 -7.02 7.04 -16.83
N ILE A 29 -6.25 7.59 -15.88
CA ILE A 29 -6.78 8.27 -14.71
C ILE A 29 -6.06 9.60 -14.49
N THR A 30 -6.73 10.53 -13.83
CA THR A 30 -6.13 11.76 -13.33
C THR A 30 -6.04 11.67 -11.83
N ILE A 31 -4.88 12.01 -11.26
CA ILE A 31 -4.66 12.12 -9.82
C ILE A 31 -4.30 13.56 -9.51
N TYR A 32 -4.94 14.13 -8.50
CA TYR A 32 -4.66 15.46 -7.99
C TYR A 32 -3.85 15.34 -6.70
N ALA A 33 -2.67 15.94 -6.67
CA ALA A 33 -1.94 16.16 -5.43
C ALA A 33 -2.34 17.53 -4.87
N GLU A 34 -2.86 17.56 -3.64
CA GLU A 34 -3.45 18.75 -3.05
C GLU A 34 -2.96 18.95 -1.61
N ALA A 35 -2.87 20.22 -1.20
CA ALA A 35 -2.66 20.57 0.19
C ALA A 35 -3.95 20.36 0.99
N LEU A 36 -3.81 19.83 2.19
CA LEU A 36 -4.87 19.56 3.15
C LEU A 36 -4.64 20.43 4.41
N PRO A 37 -5.66 20.59 5.28
CA PRO A 37 -5.50 21.32 6.54
C PRO A 37 -4.34 20.78 7.40
N GLY A 38 -3.74 21.63 8.23
CA GLY A 38 -2.65 21.23 9.12
C GLY A 38 -1.28 21.07 8.45
N GLY A 39 -1.12 21.54 7.19
CA GLY A 39 0.13 21.39 6.44
C GLY A 39 0.31 19.99 5.85
N LEU A 40 -0.79 19.24 5.74
CA LEU A 40 -0.83 17.91 5.16
C LEU A 40 -1.00 17.96 3.65
N TYR A 41 -0.78 16.82 3.00
CA TYR A 41 -0.93 16.66 1.57
C TYR A 41 -1.55 15.29 1.27
N GLY A 42 -2.35 15.21 0.23
CA GLY A 42 -2.98 13.96 -0.17
C GLY A 42 -3.10 13.83 -1.69
N TYR A 43 -3.37 12.61 -2.12
CA TYR A 43 -3.77 12.32 -3.50
C TYR A 43 -5.28 12.11 -3.56
N GLY A 44 -5.93 12.57 -4.64
CA GLY A 44 -7.35 12.37 -4.90
C GLY A 44 -7.63 12.10 -6.38
N LEU A 45 -8.72 11.39 -6.68
CA LEU A 45 -9.17 11.15 -8.06
C LEU A 45 -9.99 12.31 -8.64
N GLU A 46 -10.43 13.22 -7.78
CA GLU A 46 -11.22 14.40 -8.16
C GLU A 46 -10.63 15.66 -7.49
N PRO A 47 -10.75 16.84 -8.12
CA PRO A 47 -10.40 18.12 -7.50
C PRO A 47 -11.05 18.34 -6.14
N GLY A 48 -10.26 18.72 -5.13
CA GLY A 48 -10.73 18.99 -3.77
C GLY A 48 -11.15 17.74 -2.98
N LYS A 49 -10.78 16.55 -3.45
CA LYS A 49 -11.14 15.25 -2.85
C LYS A 49 -9.91 14.42 -2.47
N ALA A 50 -8.75 15.05 -2.30
CA ALA A 50 -7.56 14.39 -1.78
C ALA A 50 -7.80 13.81 -0.37
N THR A 51 -7.27 12.61 -0.13
CA THR A 51 -7.36 11.89 1.14
C THR A 51 -5.99 11.39 1.59
N ILE A 52 -5.90 11.00 2.87
CA ILE A 52 -4.78 10.27 3.44
C ILE A 52 -5.32 9.00 4.11
N PRO A 53 -4.92 7.79 3.67
CA PRO A 53 -4.15 7.50 2.45
C PRO A 53 -4.90 7.98 1.19
N GLY A 54 -4.18 8.13 0.09
CA GLY A 54 -4.75 8.36 -1.22
C GLY A 54 -5.63 7.20 -1.71
N PRO A 55 -6.26 7.34 -2.89
CA PRO A 55 -7.15 6.32 -3.45
C PRO A 55 -6.46 4.96 -3.61
N LEU A 56 -7.12 3.88 -3.17
CA LEU A 56 -6.65 2.53 -3.47
C LEU A 56 -6.77 2.29 -4.99
N LEU A 57 -5.64 2.12 -5.66
CA LEU A 57 -5.59 1.82 -7.08
C LEU A 57 -5.61 0.31 -7.29
N GLU A 58 -6.37 -0.16 -8.28
CA GLU A 58 -6.52 -1.59 -8.55
C GLU A 58 -6.46 -1.86 -10.05
N VAL A 59 -5.58 -2.79 -10.45
CA VAL A 59 -5.41 -3.26 -11.83
C VAL A 59 -5.19 -4.76 -11.87
N TYR A 60 -5.23 -5.38 -13.05
CA TYR A 60 -4.90 -6.79 -13.24
C TYR A 60 -3.59 -6.95 -13.99
N GLU A 61 -2.89 -8.08 -13.78
CA GLU A 61 -1.74 -8.43 -14.60
C GLU A 61 -2.03 -8.33 -16.11
N GLY A 62 -1.19 -7.57 -16.81
CA GLY A 62 -1.34 -7.23 -18.23
C GLY A 62 -1.90 -5.83 -18.47
N ASP A 63 -2.60 -5.24 -17.50
CA ASP A 63 -3.13 -3.88 -17.61
C ASP A 63 -1.99 -2.83 -17.61
N THR A 64 -2.25 -1.69 -18.24
CA THR A 64 -1.43 -0.47 -18.15
C THR A 64 -2.25 0.63 -17.51
N LEU A 65 -1.70 1.30 -16.49
CA LEU A 65 -2.26 2.48 -15.86
C LEU A 65 -1.49 3.72 -16.31
N GLU A 66 -2.15 4.58 -17.07
CA GLU A 66 -1.65 5.88 -17.48
C GLU A 66 -2.22 6.94 -16.53
N ILE A 67 -1.35 7.60 -15.78
CA ILE A 67 -1.72 8.55 -14.72
C ILE A 67 -1.32 9.95 -15.14
N GLU A 68 -2.27 10.85 -15.25
CA GLU A 68 -2.01 12.29 -15.28
C GLU A 68 -2.00 12.82 -13.85
N LEU A 69 -0.81 13.06 -13.30
CA LEU A 69 -0.65 13.71 -12.00
C LEU A 69 -0.73 15.22 -12.18
N VAL A 70 -1.72 15.86 -11.57
CA VAL A 70 -1.89 17.32 -11.51
C VAL A 70 -1.41 17.81 -10.14
N ASN A 71 -0.31 18.56 -10.12
CA ASN A 71 0.21 19.15 -8.90
C ASN A 71 -0.50 20.48 -8.59
N ARG A 72 -1.42 20.48 -7.62
CA ARG A 72 -2.15 21.68 -7.18
C ARG A 72 -1.55 22.31 -5.92
N THR A 73 -0.34 21.91 -5.55
CA THR A 73 0.38 22.41 -4.38
C THR A 73 1.39 23.49 -4.77
N ASP A 74 1.98 24.14 -3.77
CA ASP A 74 3.11 25.07 -3.92
C ASP A 74 4.48 24.35 -3.79
N LYS A 75 4.49 23.01 -3.76
CA LYS A 75 5.69 22.19 -3.57
C LYS A 75 6.00 21.38 -4.82
N ARG A 76 7.30 21.13 -5.03
CA ARG A 76 7.75 20.03 -5.89
C ARG A 76 7.31 18.72 -5.25
N LEU A 77 6.71 17.83 -6.04
CA LEU A 77 6.26 16.50 -5.62
C LEU A 77 6.22 15.55 -6.82
N SER A 78 5.98 14.27 -6.58
CA SER A 78 5.86 13.26 -7.63
C SER A 78 4.86 12.17 -7.25
N ILE A 79 4.82 11.09 -8.04
CA ILE A 79 4.18 9.82 -7.69
C ILE A 79 5.10 8.68 -8.17
N HIS A 80 5.44 7.78 -7.28
CA HIS A 80 6.35 6.65 -7.50
C HIS A 80 5.64 5.36 -7.05
N PRO A 81 5.50 4.33 -7.92
CA PRO A 81 4.89 3.07 -7.54
C PRO A 81 5.90 2.01 -7.13
N HIS A 82 5.46 1.03 -6.34
CA HIS A 82 6.19 -0.21 -6.11
C HIS A 82 5.63 -1.37 -6.96
N GLY A 83 6.48 -2.34 -7.29
CA GLY A 83 6.12 -3.64 -7.90
C GLY A 83 5.69 -3.66 -9.37
N VAL A 84 5.14 -2.56 -9.89
CA VAL A 84 4.78 -2.40 -11.31
C VAL A 84 5.99 -2.06 -12.18
N ILE A 85 5.82 -2.17 -13.50
CA ILE A 85 6.87 -1.91 -14.48
C ILE A 85 6.74 -0.48 -14.98
N TYR A 86 7.80 0.31 -14.86
CA TYR A 86 7.86 1.68 -15.35
C TYR A 86 9.27 1.97 -15.92
N ASP A 87 9.38 3.01 -16.73
CA ASP A 87 10.67 3.53 -17.20
C ASP A 87 11.11 4.74 -16.36
N THR A 88 12.32 5.23 -16.59
CA THR A 88 12.89 6.37 -15.83
C THR A 88 12.07 7.65 -15.96
N ALA A 89 11.30 7.83 -17.04
CA ALA A 89 10.42 8.99 -17.20
C ALA A 89 9.20 8.92 -16.27
N SER A 90 8.83 7.72 -15.80
CA SER A 90 7.70 7.46 -14.89
C SER A 90 8.14 7.02 -13.48
N ASP A 91 9.42 7.20 -13.13
CA ASP A 91 10.00 6.75 -11.86
C ASP A 91 9.62 7.65 -10.66
N GLY A 92 9.17 8.89 -10.86
CA GLY A 92 8.85 9.75 -9.71
C GLY A 92 10.07 10.43 -9.07
N ALA A 93 11.29 10.00 -9.40
CA ALA A 93 12.51 10.44 -8.72
C ALA A 93 13.10 11.74 -9.30
N PRO A 94 13.58 12.67 -8.44
CA PRO A 94 14.37 13.83 -8.85
C PRO A 94 15.59 13.51 -9.69
N LEU A 95 16.27 12.39 -9.42
CA LEU A 95 17.43 11.93 -10.18
C LEU A 95 17.15 11.82 -11.69
N ASN A 96 15.97 11.28 -12.05
CA ASN A 96 15.55 11.09 -13.44
C ASN A 96 14.74 12.29 -13.98
N ALA A 97 14.71 13.41 -13.26
CA ALA A 97 13.84 14.55 -13.53
C ALA A 97 12.35 14.15 -13.70
N SER A 98 11.92 13.09 -12.98
CA SER A 98 10.57 12.50 -13.03
C SER A 98 9.67 13.01 -11.88
N PHE A 99 9.60 14.32 -11.64
CA PHE A 99 8.70 14.98 -10.68
C PHE A 99 7.85 16.11 -11.30
N ASN A 100 6.85 16.61 -10.60
CA ASN A 100 6.06 17.77 -10.99
C ASN A 100 6.49 19.00 -10.18
N ASN A 101 6.74 20.11 -10.86
CA ASN A 101 6.81 21.43 -10.19
C ASN A 101 5.39 21.92 -9.84
N PRO A 102 5.27 22.96 -8.98
CA PRO A 102 3.98 23.57 -8.65
C PRO A 102 3.17 23.92 -9.90
N GLY A 103 1.91 23.50 -9.95
CA GLY A 103 0.98 23.75 -11.07
C GLY A 103 1.17 22.84 -12.30
N GLU A 104 2.22 22.01 -12.35
CA GLU A 104 2.46 21.13 -13.49
C GLU A 104 1.55 19.90 -13.52
N THR A 105 1.17 19.52 -14.73
CA THR A 105 0.58 18.20 -15.03
C THR A 105 1.60 17.34 -15.75
N ARG A 106 1.76 16.09 -15.32
CA ARG A 106 2.68 15.12 -15.94
C ARG A 106 2.04 13.75 -16.03
N LYS A 107 2.32 13.07 -17.14
CA LYS A 107 1.93 11.67 -17.36
C LYS A 107 2.98 10.70 -16.78
N TYR A 108 2.51 9.72 -16.02
CA TYR A 108 3.25 8.54 -15.56
C TYR A 108 2.62 7.30 -16.17
N THR A 109 3.42 6.31 -16.57
CA THR A 109 2.91 5.07 -17.18
C THR A 109 3.38 3.85 -16.39
N TRP A 110 2.44 3.15 -15.77
CA TRP A 110 2.69 1.95 -14.98
C TRP A 110 2.12 0.74 -15.71
N ARG A 111 2.98 -0.20 -16.08
CA ARG A 111 2.62 -1.43 -16.80
C ARG A 111 2.66 -2.61 -15.84
N THR A 112 1.85 -3.62 -16.10
CA THR A 112 1.88 -4.88 -15.36
C THR A 112 1.98 -6.05 -16.32
N ARG A 113 2.47 -7.20 -15.87
CA ARG A 113 2.55 -8.40 -16.70
C ARG A 113 2.19 -9.64 -15.93
N ALA A 114 1.73 -10.66 -16.66
CA ALA A 114 1.63 -12.00 -16.13
C ALA A 114 3.02 -12.64 -16.01
N ARG A 115 3.12 -13.69 -15.19
CA ARG A 115 4.30 -14.58 -15.19
C ARG A 115 4.57 -15.12 -16.60
N TYR A 116 5.83 -15.28 -16.97
CA TYR A 116 6.20 -15.78 -18.29
C TYR A 116 7.44 -16.69 -18.22
N ASP A 117 7.53 -17.59 -19.20
CA ASP A 117 8.71 -18.40 -19.44
C ASP A 117 9.76 -17.53 -20.12
N ALA A 118 10.89 -17.32 -19.45
CA ALA A 118 12.02 -16.56 -19.99
C ALA A 118 12.95 -17.43 -20.86
N GLY A 119 12.60 -18.70 -21.07
CA GLY A 119 13.42 -19.69 -21.74
C GLY A 119 14.40 -20.38 -20.80
N GLY A 120 14.93 -21.52 -21.23
CA GLY A 120 15.93 -22.28 -20.47
C GLY A 120 15.44 -22.87 -19.14
N GLY A 121 14.12 -22.98 -18.96
CA GLY A 121 13.51 -23.48 -17.72
C GLY A 121 13.35 -22.42 -16.62
N PHE A 122 13.63 -21.15 -16.92
CA PHE A 122 13.47 -20.04 -15.98
C PHE A 122 12.12 -19.34 -16.15
N TRP A 123 11.39 -19.20 -15.04
CA TRP A 123 10.15 -18.45 -14.99
C TRP A 123 10.36 -17.13 -14.28
N MET A 124 9.89 -16.06 -14.90
CA MET A 124 9.91 -14.73 -14.30
C MET A 124 8.56 -14.44 -13.63
N PRO A 125 8.55 -13.83 -12.44
CA PRO A 125 7.32 -13.52 -11.74
C PRO A 125 6.48 -12.50 -12.51
N GLY A 126 5.17 -12.61 -12.34
CA GLY A 126 4.23 -11.58 -12.75
C GLY A 126 4.17 -10.43 -11.74
N SER A 127 3.35 -9.43 -12.04
CA SER A 127 3.22 -8.22 -11.23
C SER A 127 2.23 -8.35 -10.07
N ALA A 128 1.48 -9.45 -9.94
CA ALA A 128 0.44 -9.57 -8.93
C ALA A 128 0.98 -9.45 -7.50
N GLY A 129 0.36 -8.60 -6.68
CA GLY A 129 0.77 -8.33 -5.30
C GLY A 129 0.04 -7.13 -4.69
N TYR A 130 0.26 -6.95 -3.38
CA TYR A 130 -0.16 -5.77 -2.63
C TYR A 130 1.02 -4.79 -2.57
N TRP A 131 0.92 -3.76 -3.40
CA TRP A 131 1.91 -2.71 -3.56
C TRP A 131 1.37 -1.39 -3.04
N HIS A 132 2.16 -0.34 -3.25
CA HIS A 132 1.82 1.02 -2.83
C HIS A 132 2.42 2.02 -3.82
N TYR A 133 2.03 3.27 -3.65
CA TYR A 133 2.62 4.39 -4.34
C TYR A 133 2.79 5.57 -3.37
N HIS A 134 3.77 6.42 -3.62
CA HIS A 134 4.08 7.57 -2.77
C HIS A 134 4.82 8.69 -3.49
N ASP A 135 4.96 9.84 -2.83
CA ASP A 135 5.85 10.91 -3.28
C ASP A 135 7.32 10.52 -3.14
N HIS A 136 8.16 10.95 -4.10
CA HIS A 136 9.60 10.74 -4.09
C HIS A 136 10.40 12.04 -4.30
N ALA A 137 9.75 13.21 -4.24
CA ALA A 137 10.38 14.48 -4.61
C ALA A 137 10.19 15.64 -3.63
N MET A 138 9.25 15.55 -2.69
CA MET A 138 8.96 16.62 -1.73
C MET A 138 9.95 16.60 -0.55
N GLY A 139 10.57 17.76 -0.32
CA GLY A 139 11.49 18.01 0.80
C GLY A 139 12.89 17.44 0.60
N THR A 140 13.01 16.17 0.23
CA THR A 140 14.26 15.50 -0.11
C THR A 140 14.13 14.78 -1.45
N ASP A 141 15.24 14.29 -2.00
CA ASP A 141 15.21 13.47 -3.23
C ASP A 141 14.68 12.04 -3.01
N HIS A 142 14.24 11.73 -1.78
CA HIS A 142 13.56 10.50 -1.40
C HIS A 142 12.12 10.74 -0.90
N GLY A 143 11.57 11.94 -1.13
CA GLY A 143 10.18 12.26 -0.78
C GLY A 143 9.85 12.24 0.72
N THR A 144 10.86 12.36 1.60
CA THR A 144 10.68 12.21 3.05
C THR A 144 9.59 13.13 3.61
N ALA A 145 9.50 14.37 3.12
CA ALA A 145 8.48 15.31 3.59
C ALA A 145 7.09 15.02 3.00
N GLY A 146 7.02 14.49 1.78
CA GLY A 146 5.76 14.08 1.16
C GLY A 146 5.15 12.89 1.88
N LEU A 147 5.98 11.86 2.14
CA LEU A 147 5.61 10.69 2.94
C LEU A 147 5.14 11.10 4.35
N ALA A 148 5.93 11.89 5.08
CA ALA A 148 5.59 12.32 6.43
C ALA A 148 4.25 13.10 6.51
N ARG A 149 3.79 13.68 5.40
CA ARG A 149 2.61 14.56 5.35
C ARG A 149 1.40 13.98 4.61
N GLY A 150 1.46 12.73 4.15
CA GLY A 150 0.29 12.01 3.64
C GLY A 150 0.29 11.63 2.17
N LEU A 151 1.35 11.94 1.40
CA LEU A 151 1.44 11.56 -0.01
C LEU A 151 1.84 10.09 -0.17
N TYR A 152 0.88 9.21 0.10
CA TYR A 152 0.97 7.77 -0.10
C TYR A 152 -0.41 7.14 -0.33
N GLY A 153 -0.46 5.99 -0.99
CA GLY A 153 -1.68 5.20 -1.17
C GLY A 153 -1.38 3.75 -1.56
N GLY A 154 -2.41 2.90 -1.54
CA GLY A 154 -2.27 1.49 -1.88
C GLY A 154 -2.43 1.21 -3.38
N LEU A 155 -1.75 0.17 -3.86
CA LEU A 155 -1.88 -0.33 -5.23
C LEU A 155 -2.02 -1.86 -5.20
N ILE A 156 -3.14 -2.38 -5.68
CA ILE A 156 -3.34 -3.82 -5.85
C ILE A 156 -3.17 -4.17 -7.32
N VAL A 157 -2.27 -5.12 -7.59
CA VAL A 157 -2.22 -5.80 -8.89
C VAL A 157 -2.79 -7.20 -8.67
N ARG A 158 -3.96 -7.47 -9.22
CA ARG A 158 -4.62 -8.78 -9.13
C ARG A 158 -4.15 -9.73 -10.22
N LYS A 159 -4.09 -11.00 -9.88
CA LYS A 159 -4.07 -12.07 -10.88
C LYS A 159 -5.51 -12.44 -11.25
N ARG A 160 -5.77 -12.76 -12.52
CA ARG A 160 -7.09 -13.26 -12.94
C ARG A 160 -7.43 -14.54 -12.15
N GLY A 161 -8.62 -14.55 -11.54
CA GLY A 161 -9.07 -15.63 -10.67
C GLY A 161 -8.79 -15.41 -9.18
N ASP A 162 -8.10 -14.33 -8.78
CA ASP A 162 -8.01 -13.95 -7.37
C ASP A 162 -9.42 -13.68 -6.81
N LEU A 163 -9.65 -14.09 -5.56
CA LEU A 163 -10.91 -13.81 -4.87
C LEU A 163 -11.04 -12.31 -4.60
N LEU A 164 -12.23 -11.78 -4.83
CA LEU A 164 -12.54 -10.38 -4.58
C LEU A 164 -13.23 -10.21 -3.22
N PRO A 165 -12.89 -9.17 -2.46
CA PRO A 165 -13.49 -8.92 -1.17
C PRO A 165 -14.80 -8.13 -1.27
N SER A 166 -15.59 -8.17 -0.20
CA SER A 166 -16.76 -7.30 0.00
C SER A 166 -16.36 -5.90 0.50
N LYS A 167 -15.25 -5.82 1.25
CA LYS A 167 -14.71 -4.59 1.84
C LYS A 167 -13.19 -4.56 1.67
N GLN A 168 -12.64 -3.37 1.44
CA GLN A 168 -11.19 -3.14 1.34
C GLN A 168 -10.79 -2.02 2.28
N TYR A 169 -9.74 -2.24 3.06
CA TYR A 169 -9.17 -1.24 3.95
C TYR A 169 -7.67 -1.10 3.70
N THR A 170 -7.19 0.15 3.72
CA THR A 170 -5.76 0.45 3.67
C THR A 170 -5.32 0.96 5.04
N VAL A 171 -4.29 0.32 5.60
CA VAL A 171 -3.67 0.66 6.87
C VAL A 171 -2.21 1.00 6.60
N VAL A 172 -1.84 2.23 6.91
CA VAL A 172 -0.49 2.74 6.74
C VAL A 172 0.07 3.08 8.10
N PHE A 173 1.14 2.40 8.49
CA PHE A 173 1.96 2.81 9.63
C PHE A 173 3.05 3.74 9.11
N ASN A 174 3.03 4.99 9.56
CA ASN A 174 3.98 6.01 9.12
C ASN A 174 4.48 6.78 10.35
N GLU A 175 5.74 6.56 10.70
CA GLU A 175 6.25 6.93 12.02
C GLU A 175 5.29 6.41 13.11
N MET A 176 4.87 7.23 14.07
CA MET A 176 3.98 6.84 15.16
C MET A 176 2.47 6.96 14.82
N LEU A 177 2.11 7.00 13.54
CA LEU A 177 0.73 7.27 13.09
C LEU A 177 0.14 6.13 12.27
N ILE A 178 -1.17 5.93 12.40
CA ILE A 178 -1.97 5.07 11.52
C ILE A 178 -2.79 5.96 10.60
N ASN A 179 -2.55 5.90 9.29
CA ASN A 179 -3.23 6.75 8.29
C ASN A 179 -3.19 8.25 8.66
N HIS A 180 -2.06 8.68 9.21
CA HIS A 180 -1.84 10.05 9.72
C HIS A 180 -2.71 10.45 10.92
N ALA A 181 -3.23 9.48 11.67
CA ALA A 181 -3.94 9.68 12.93
C ALA A 181 -3.31 8.86 14.06
N MET A 182 -3.61 9.24 15.30
CA MET A 182 -3.32 8.47 16.51
C MET A 182 -4.63 8.21 17.26
N ALA A 183 -4.67 7.19 18.10
CA ALA A 183 -5.87 6.91 18.87
C ALA A 183 -6.18 8.10 19.81
N PRO A 184 -7.47 8.45 20.00
CA PRO A 184 -8.67 7.71 19.56
C PRO A 184 -9.16 8.02 18.14
N ASP A 185 -8.45 8.86 17.38
CA ASP A 185 -8.86 9.34 16.06
C ASP A 185 -8.40 8.44 14.89
N THR A 186 -7.80 7.28 15.18
CA THR A 186 -7.49 6.30 14.14
C THR A 186 -8.75 5.77 13.47
N PRO A 187 -8.66 5.32 12.21
CA PRO A 187 -9.81 4.78 11.50
C PRO A 187 -10.45 3.60 12.24
N MET A 188 -11.76 3.65 12.44
CA MET A 188 -12.52 2.45 12.79
C MET A 188 -13.01 1.80 11.49
N PHE A 189 -12.57 0.59 11.23
CA PHE A 189 -13.00 -0.19 10.08
C PHE A 189 -14.18 -1.07 10.47
N GLU A 190 -15.20 -1.17 9.60
CA GLU A 190 -16.43 -1.89 9.91
C GLU A 190 -16.83 -2.90 8.85
N ALA A 191 -17.07 -4.14 9.27
CA ALA A 191 -17.65 -5.20 8.44
C ALA A 191 -18.78 -5.92 9.19
N ARG A 192 -19.63 -6.65 8.46
CA ARG A 192 -20.57 -7.60 9.06
C ARG A 192 -19.91 -8.96 9.23
N LEU A 193 -20.32 -9.69 10.27
CA LEU A 193 -19.92 -11.09 10.49
C LEU A 193 -20.10 -11.91 9.20
N GLY A 194 -19.03 -12.59 8.78
CA GLY A 194 -19.01 -13.40 7.56
C GLY A 194 -18.64 -12.67 6.27
N GLU A 195 -18.51 -11.33 6.27
CA GLU A 195 -18.02 -10.60 5.10
C GLU A 195 -16.54 -10.91 4.84
N ARG A 196 -16.18 -11.02 3.56
CA ARG A 196 -14.79 -11.12 3.12
C ARG A 196 -14.17 -9.72 3.12
N VAL A 197 -13.16 -9.53 3.95
CA VAL A 197 -12.50 -8.24 4.15
C VAL A 197 -11.05 -8.35 3.70
N GLU A 198 -10.62 -7.42 2.85
CA GLU A 198 -9.23 -7.30 2.40
C GLU A 198 -8.53 -6.14 3.12
N TRP A 199 -7.32 -6.41 3.58
CA TRP A 199 -6.44 -5.46 4.23
C TRP A 199 -5.21 -5.24 3.36
N VAL A 200 -4.86 -3.98 3.14
CA VAL A 200 -3.61 -3.54 2.52
C VAL A 200 -2.79 -2.81 3.58
N CYS A 201 -1.69 -3.42 4.00
CA CYS A 201 -0.83 -2.91 5.07
C CYS A 201 0.46 -2.34 4.46
N ILE A 202 0.80 -1.10 4.80
CA ILE A 202 1.97 -0.38 4.24
C ILE A 202 2.76 0.28 5.37
N GLY A 203 4.09 0.16 5.35
CA GLY A 203 4.98 0.79 6.31
C GLY A 203 5.78 1.94 5.69
N TYR A 204 5.91 3.05 6.40
CA TYR A 204 6.72 4.22 6.02
C TYR A 204 7.35 4.86 7.26
N GLY A 205 8.20 5.86 7.01
CA GLY A 205 8.90 6.60 8.05
C GLY A 205 10.23 5.96 8.39
N SER A 206 10.65 6.05 9.65
CA SER A 206 11.99 5.66 10.10
C SER A 206 11.96 4.56 11.16
N LEU A 207 10.77 4.12 11.58
CA LEU A 207 10.57 3.17 12.66
C LEU A 207 10.16 1.79 12.12
N PRO A 208 10.69 0.70 12.69
CA PRO A 208 10.16 -0.63 12.44
C PRO A 208 8.83 -0.83 13.19
N HIS A 209 7.92 -1.59 12.61
CA HIS A 209 6.63 -1.93 13.21
C HIS A 209 6.29 -3.40 13.05
N THR A 210 5.29 -3.84 13.82
CA THR A 210 4.65 -5.14 13.66
C THR A 210 3.14 -4.93 13.63
N PHE A 211 2.50 -5.17 12.48
CA PHE A 211 1.04 -5.11 12.36
C PHE A 211 0.42 -6.37 12.96
N HIS A 212 -0.50 -6.20 13.91
CA HIS A 212 -1.27 -7.26 14.53
C HIS A 212 -2.78 -7.00 14.44
N LEU A 213 -3.56 -8.06 14.20
CA LEU A 213 -5.02 -8.02 14.15
C LEU A 213 -5.62 -9.07 15.11
N HIS A 214 -6.38 -8.62 16.10
CA HIS A 214 -6.99 -9.50 17.09
C HIS A 214 -8.08 -10.38 16.47
N GLY A 215 -8.18 -11.62 16.94
CA GLY A 215 -9.26 -12.55 16.57
C GLY A 215 -9.21 -13.08 15.13
N HIS A 216 -8.24 -12.65 14.33
CA HIS A 216 -8.13 -13.02 12.92
C HIS A 216 -6.68 -13.44 12.61
N ARG A 217 -6.51 -14.20 11.53
CA ARG A 217 -5.20 -14.70 11.07
C ARG A 217 -5.22 -14.88 9.56
N TRP A 218 -4.04 -14.92 8.95
CA TRP A 218 -3.88 -15.13 7.51
C TRP A 218 -2.65 -16.00 7.23
N ALA A 219 -2.58 -16.58 6.04
CA ALA A 219 -1.38 -17.28 5.57
C ALA A 219 -0.35 -16.26 5.07
N ASP A 220 0.92 -16.43 5.43
CA ASP A 220 2.00 -15.54 4.96
C ASP A 220 2.38 -15.81 3.50
N THR A 221 1.45 -15.51 2.59
CA THR A 221 1.56 -15.64 1.14
C THR A 221 1.17 -14.33 0.46
N ARG A 222 1.36 -14.25 -0.87
CA ARG A 222 0.90 -13.12 -1.70
C ARG A 222 -0.55 -12.70 -1.42
N THR A 223 -1.44 -13.65 -1.13
CA THR A 223 -2.90 -13.40 -1.03
C THR A 223 -3.45 -13.42 0.40
N GLY A 224 -2.62 -13.74 1.39
CA GLY A 224 -3.11 -14.01 2.74
C GLY A 224 -3.84 -15.35 2.90
N MET A 225 -3.93 -16.17 1.84
CA MET A 225 -4.69 -17.41 1.81
C MET A 225 -3.80 -18.60 1.44
N LEU A 226 -4.17 -19.79 1.91
CA LEU A 226 -3.60 -21.05 1.45
C LEU A 226 -4.18 -21.38 0.07
N SER A 227 -3.32 -21.81 -0.86
CA SER A 227 -3.71 -22.23 -2.21
C SER A 227 -4.04 -23.72 -2.28
N SER A 228 -3.55 -24.51 -1.33
CA SER A 228 -3.86 -25.92 -1.17
C SER A 228 -3.79 -26.34 0.30
N ALA A 229 -4.47 -27.44 0.66
CA ALA A 229 -4.37 -28.02 2.00
C ALA A 229 -2.97 -28.62 2.30
N ALA A 230 -2.13 -28.79 1.28
CA ALA A 230 -0.77 -29.27 1.41
C ALA A 230 0.26 -28.14 1.59
N ASP A 231 -0.17 -26.87 1.51
CA ASP A 231 0.71 -25.72 1.69
C ASP A 231 1.22 -25.66 3.13
N ASN A 232 2.54 -25.74 3.31
CA ASN A 232 3.18 -25.63 4.62
C ASN A 232 3.63 -24.19 4.92
N VAL A 233 2.74 -23.22 4.66
CA VAL A 233 3.02 -21.79 4.89
C VAL A 233 2.63 -21.43 6.32
N ALA A 234 3.41 -20.55 6.96
CA ALA A 234 3.08 -20.03 8.28
C ALA A 234 1.71 -19.31 8.27
N ILE A 235 0.89 -19.63 9.25
CA ILE A 235 -0.33 -18.88 9.57
C ILE A 235 0.02 -17.90 10.67
N VAL A 236 -0.22 -16.63 10.43
CA VAL A 236 0.19 -15.52 11.30
C VAL A 236 -0.98 -14.58 11.57
N ASP A 237 -0.93 -13.90 12.70
CA ASP A 237 -1.79 -12.77 13.05
C ASP A 237 -0.97 -11.49 13.32
N ASN A 238 0.35 -11.59 13.26
CA ASN A 238 1.32 -10.52 13.47
C ASN A 238 2.43 -10.60 12.41
N LYS A 239 2.74 -9.48 11.76
CA LYS A 239 3.79 -9.41 10.72
C LYS A 239 4.53 -8.08 10.77
N ASN A 240 5.85 -8.11 10.53
CA ASN A 240 6.64 -6.88 10.39
C ASN A 240 6.06 -5.98 9.29
N LEU A 241 6.06 -4.68 9.55
CA LEU A 241 5.63 -3.64 8.63
C LEU A 241 6.62 -2.48 8.69
N ASP A 242 7.78 -2.70 8.09
CA ASP A 242 8.92 -1.78 8.08
C ASP A 242 8.79 -0.72 6.98
N PRO A 243 9.57 0.37 7.02
CA PRO A 243 9.54 1.41 5.99
C PRO A 243 9.77 0.87 4.56
N GLY A 244 8.87 1.23 3.65
CA GLY A 244 8.86 0.79 2.26
C GLY A 244 8.24 -0.60 2.04
N SER A 245 7.90 -1.34 3.08
CA SER A 245 7.27 -2.65 2.97
C SER A 245 5.75 -2.55 2.76
N SER A 246 5.20 -3.54 2.06
CA SER A 246 3.75 -3.77 2.01
C SER A 246 3.42 -5.24 1.94
N PHE A 247 2.24 -5.57 2.46
CA PHE A 247 1.60 -6.85 2.26
C PHE A 247 0.08 -6.65 2.32
N GLY A 248 -0.66 -7.70 1.99
CA GLY A 248 -2.09 -7.71 2.17
C GLY A 248 -2.62 -9.12 2.29
N PHE A 249 -3.86 -9.20 2.76
CA PHE A 249 -4.50 -10.46 3.05
C PHE A 249 -6.02 -10.27 3.08
N GLN A 250 -6.74 -11.38 2.98
CA GLN A 250 -8.18 -11.41 3.18
C GLN A 250 -8.55 -12.28 4.38
N VAL A 251 -9.57 -11.85 5.12
CA VAL A 251 -10.19 -12.61 6.22
C VAL A 251 -11.69 -12.70 6.02
N ILE A 252 -12.30 -13.72 6.62
CA ILE A 252 -13.73 -13.72 6.87
C ILE A 252 -13.95 -13.07 8.23
N ALA A 253 -14.64 -11.94 8.25
CA ALA A 253 -14.84 -11.13 9.45
C ALA A 253 -15.52 -11.96 10.56
N GLY A 254 -14.89 -12.08 11.72
CA GLY A 254 -15.38 -12.83 12.89
C GLY A 254 -15.41 -14.35 12.72
N GLU A 255 -14.71 -14.93 11.74
CA GLU A 255 -14.68 -16.39 11.56
C GLU A 255 -14.09 -17.10 12.78
N GLY A 256 -14.92 -17.92 13.45
CA GLY A 256 -14.56 -18.62 14.68
C GLY A 256 -14.53 -17.76 15.95
N SER A 257 -14.40 -16.43 15.81
CA SER A 257 -14.30 -15.49 16.93
C SER A 257 -15.60 -14.73 17.22
N GLY A 258 -16.51 -14.63 16.25
CA GLY A 258 -17.78 -13.92 16.39
C GLY A 258 -17.67 -12.40 16.17
N PRO A 259 -18.81 -11.69 16.27
CA PRO A 259 -18.87 -10.24 16.16
C PRO A 259 -18.29 -9.56 17.42
N GLY A 260 -17.78 -8.35 17.28
CA GLY A 260 -17.15 -7.60 18.36
C GLY A 260 -16.29 -6.44 17.88
N ALA A 261 -15.78 -5.66 18.82
CA ALA A 261 -14.76 -4.64 18.56
C ALA A 261 -13.36 -5.27 18.71
N TRP A 262 -12.74 -5.62 17.59
CA TRP A 262 -11.43 -6.28 17.54
C TRP A 262 -10.32 -5.24 17.33
N MET A 263 -9.27 -5.25 18.14
CA MET A 263 -8.17 -4.30 17.94
C MET A 263 -7.32 -4.67 16.72
N TYR A 264 -6.82 -3.65 16.03
CA TYR A 264 -5.63 -3.78 15.20
C TYR A 264 -4.61 -2.75 15.69
N HIS A 265 -3.34 -3.13 15.81
CA HIS A 265 -2.34 -2.24 16.38
C HIS A 265 -0.91 -2.59 15.96
N CYS A 266 0.01 -1.66 16.20
CA CYS A 266 1.42 -1.97 16.23
C CYS A 266 1.72 -2.82 17.48
N HIS A 267 2.43 -3.94 17.36
CA HIS A 267 2.76 -4.79 18.50
C HIS A 267 4.13 -4.44 19.15
N VAL A 268 4.77 -3.35 18.70
CA VAL A 268 5.82 -2.72 19.50
C VAL A 268 5.13 -2.01 20.66
N GLN A 269 5.38 -2.45 21.89
CA GLN A 269 4.61 -2.04 23.07
C GLN A 269 4.54 -0.51 23.25
N THR A 270 5.68 0.18 23.12
CA THR A 270 5.72 1.65 23.23
C THR A 270 4.96 2.35 22.11
N HIS A 271 4.79 1.71 20.95
CA HIS A 271 4.02 2.26 19.84
C HIS A 271 2.51 2.10 20.07
N SER A 272 2.06 0.93 20.56
CA SER A 272 0.66 0.75 20.95
C SER A 272 0.26 1.66 22.10
N ASP A 273 1.10 1.77 23.14
CA ASP A 273 0.86 2.65 24.29
C ASP A 273 0.81 4.13 23.85
N GLY A 274 1.64 4.48 22.87
CA GLY A 274 1.68 5.80 22.22
C GLY A 274 0.54 6.08 21.23
N GLY A 275 -0.40 5.16 21.04
CA GLY A 275 -1.63 5.40 20.26
C GLY A 275 -1.68 4.79 18.86
N MET A 276 -0.74 3.91 18.49
CA MET A 276 -0.84 3.12 17.25
C MET A 276 -1.80 1.94 17.40
N VAL A 277 -3.06 2.25 17.66
CA VAL A 277 -4.17 1.30 17.88
C VAL A 277 -5.39 1.79 17.10
N GLY A 278 -6.16 0.89 16.53
CA GLY A 278 -7.50 1.16 16.00
C GLY A 278 -8.44 -0.03 16.19
N LEU A 279 -9.69 0.13 15.75
CA LEU A 279 -10.73 -0.88 15.91
C LEU A 279 -11.18 -1.42 14.55
N PHE A 280 -11.24 -2.74 14.45
CA PHE A 280 -12.02 -3.48 13.47
C PHE A 280 -13.34 -3.93 14.12
N LEU A 281 -14.41 -3.19 13.86
CA LEU A 281 -15.74 -3.49 14.36
C LEU A 281 -16.42 -4.51 13.44
N VAL A 282 -16.53 -5.74 13.92
CA VAL A 282 -17.32 -6.78 13.27
C VAL A 282 -18.73 -6.75 13.83
N ARG A 283 -19.67 -6.23 13.04
CA ARG A 283 -21.10 -6.16 13.37
C ARG A 283 -21.77 -7.53 13.28
N ASN A 284 -22.96 -7.64 13.88
CA ASN A 284 -23.82 -8.81 13.69
C ASN A 284 -24.21 -8.98 12.20
N PRO A 285 -24.69 -10.18 11.78
CA PRO A 285 -25.11 -10.42 10.40
C PRO A 285 -26.16 -9.43 9.86
N ASP A 286 -27.05 -8.93 10.73
CA ASP A 286 -28.07 -7.93 10.39
C ASP A 286 -27.52 -6.49 10.35
N GLY A 287 -26.25 -6.27 10.69
CA GLY A 287 -25.60 -4.97 10.79
C GLY A 287 -25.82 -4.25 12.12
N SER A 288 -26.51 -4.84 13.08
CA SER A 288 -26.61 -4.30 14.44
C SER A 288 -25.26 -4.35 15.15
N LEU A 289 -25.11 -3.49 16.17
CA LEU A 289 -23.93 -3.49 17.03
C LEU A 289 -23.99 -4.72 17.96
N PRO A 290 -22.91 -5.51 18.08
CA PRO A 290 -22.91 -6.66 18.99
C PRO A 290 -22.85 -6.22 20.45
N ASP A 291 -23.32 -7.09 21.34
CA ASP A 291 -23.33 -6.84 22.78
C ASP A 291 -21.93 -6.48 23.29
N GLY A 292 -21.84 -5.43 24.11
CA GLY A 292 -20.59 -4.93 24.69
C GLY A 292 -19.69 -4.13 23.74
N ALA A 293 -19.97 -4.08 22.43
CA ALA A 293 -19.14 -3.31 21.50
C ALA A 293 -19.27 -1.79 21.68
N GLN A 294 -20.42 -1.28 22.11
CA GLN A 294 -20.56 0.15 22.43
C GLN A 294 -19.61 0.52 23.57
N ASP A 295 -19.64 -0.23 24.67
CA ASP A 295 -18.73 -0.01 25.80
C ASP A 295 -17.26 -0.13 25.38
N ALA A 296 -16.91 -1.03 24.46
CA ALA A 296 -15.55 -1.16 23.95
C ALA A 296 -15.13 0.06 23.13
N ILE A 297 -16.02 0.58 22.29
CA ILE A 297 -15.81 1.82 21.52
C ILE A 297 -15.66 3.02 22.47
N ASP A 298 -16.48 3.10 23.50
CA ASP A 298 -16.42 4.20 24.47
C ASP A 298 -15.12 4.14 25.28
N ARG A 299 -14.71 2.95 25.74
CA ARG A 299 -13.39 2.75 26.36
C ARG A 299 -12.25 3.15 25.43
N PHE A 300 -12.32 2.80 24.14
CA PHE A 300 -11.29 3.20 23.16
C PHE A 300 -11.21 4.72 23.00
N LYS A 301 -12.34 5.42 23.01
CA LYS A 301 -12.39 6.89 22.93
C LYS A 301 -11.91 7.60 24.20
N GLU A 302 -12.17 7.00 25.35
CA GLU A 302 -11.77 7.54 26.66
C GLU A 302 -10.34 7.14 27.05
N HIS A 303 -9.72 6.20 26.34
CA HIS A 303 -8.38 5.73 26.68
C HIS A 303 -7.33 6.80 26.38
N GLY A 304 -6.73 7.34 27.44
CA GLY A 304 -5.61 8.26 27.31
C GLY A 304 -4.35 7.53 26.85
N HIS A 305 -3.90 7.83 25.63
CA HIS A 305 -2.59 7.39 25.14
C HIS A 305 -1.52 8.35 25.68
N THR A 306 -0.63 7.84 26.53
CA THR A 306 0.47 8.66 27.06
C THR A 306 1.48 8.87 25.94
N GLY A 307 1.41 10.03 25.29
CA GLY A 307 2.49 10.49 24.43
C GLY A 307 3.77 10.56 25.26
N HIS A 308 4.74 9.69 25.00
CA HIS A 308 6.09 9.85 25.54
C HIS A 308 6.76 11.04 24.84
N GLY A 309 6.33 12.25 25.19
CA GLY A 309 7.28 13.34 25.32
C GLY A 309 8.29 12.90 26.38
N LEU A 310 9.57 12.94 26.04
CA LEU A 310 10.65 12.83 27.01
C LEU A 310 10.41 13.88 28.10
N SER A 311 9.88 13.46 29.25
CA SER A 311 9.86 14.32 30.43
C SER A 311 11.30 14.37 30.96
N PRO A 312 11.92 15.56 31.09
CA PRO A 312 13.20 15.71 31.75
C PRO A 312 12.95 15.78 33.25
N ASP A 313 13.31 14.73 33.98
CA ASP A 313 13.60 14.71 35.42
C ASP A 313 13.71 13.23 35.84
N ALA A 314 14.64 12.74 36.64
CA ALA A 314 15.87 13.23 37.21
C ALA A 314 16.57 11.98 37.77
N GLY A 315 17.89 11.89 37.65
CA GLY A 315 18.64 10.73 38.15
C GLY A 315 20.14 10.98 38.16
N THR A 316 20.58 12.08 38.77
CA THR A 316 21.98 12.25 39.16
C THR A 316 22.29 11.28 40.29
N HIS A 317 23.08 10.24 40.00
CA HIS A 317 23.85 9.55 41.02
C HIS A 317 25.27 10.11 41.00
N SER A 318 25.59 10.79 42.10
CA SER A 318 26.96 11.02 42.60
C SER A 318 27.64 9.70 42.91
#